data_AF-A0A938T481-F1
#
_entry.id   AF-A0A938T481-F1
#
_cell.length_a   1.000
_cell.length_b   1.000
_cell.length_c   1.000
_cell.angle_alpha   90.00
_cell.angle_beta   90.00
_cell.angle_gamma   90.00
#
_symmetry.space_group_name_H-M   'P 1'
#
loop_
_entity.id
_entity.type
_entity.pdbx_description
1 polymer ?
#
loop_
_entity_poly.entity_id
_entity_poly.type
_entity_poly.pdbx_seq_one_letter_code
_entity_poly.pdbx_strand_id
1 'polypeptide(L)' 'MTNKSEEQTLTEQAVTAMRDAVRHVVEDHRRRNRPLATWENGQVVYRHPDSGQVVKEVHVPYMIKPENKIRESER' A
#
# COMPACT_ATOMS: atom_id res chain seq x y z
N MET A 1 28.14 -14.19 29.86
CA MET A 1 27.08 -14.03 28.85
C MET A 1 27.70 -13.32 27.67
N THR A 2 28.07 -14.05 26.61
CA THR A 2 28.73 -13.49 25.43
C THR A 2 27.69 -12.76 24.59
N ASN A 3 27.74 -11.42 24.59
CA ASN A 3 26.98 -10.59 23.66
C ASN A 3 27.45 -10.92 22.25
N LYS A 4 26.72 -11.78 21.56
CA LYS A 4 26.85 -11.97 20.12
C LYS A 4 26.30 -10.69 19.50
N SER A 5 27.16 -9.81 19.02
CA SER A 5 26.73 -8.73 18.14
C SER A 5 26.03 -9.39 16.96
N GLU A 6 24.72 -9.21 16.86
CA GLU A 6 23.96 -9.59 15.69
C GLU A 6 24.43 -8.68 14.56
N GLU A 7 25.49 -9.09 13.86
CA GLU A 7 25.91 -8.46 12.62
C GLU A 7 24.74 -8.57 11.65
N GLN A 8 24.08 -7.43 11.42
CA GLN A 8 23.00 -7.34 10.44
C GLN A 8 23.54 -7.74 9.07
N THR A 9 22.79 -8.59 8.39
CA THR A 9 23.07 -8.93 7.00
C THR A 9 23.01 -7.68 6.13
N LEU A 10 23.74 -7.67 5.02
CA LEU A 10 23.68 -6.58 4.03
C LEU A 10 22.25 -6.29 3.56
N THR A 11 21.41 -7.33 3.47
CA THR A 11 19.98 -7.20 3.13
C THR A 11 19.22 -6.41 4.19
N GLU A 12 19.44 -6.69 5.47
CA GLU A 12 18.78 -5.96 6.57
C GLU A 12 19.22 -4.50 6.63
N GLN A 13 20.51 -4.24 6.40
CA GLN A 13 21.03 -2.88 6.29
C GLN A 13 20.39 -2.13 5.13
N ALA A 14 20.29 -2.76 3.96
CA ALA A 14 19.65 -2.18 2.78
C ALA A 14 18.16 -1.87 3.04
N VAL A 15 17.42 -2.81 3.65
CA VAL A 15 16.01 -2.61 4.01
C VAL A 15 15.85 -1.47 5.02
N THR A 16 16.74 -1.38 6.00
CA THR A 16 16.74 -0.30 7.00
C THR A 16 16.99 1.05 6.33
N ALA A 17 18.03 1.15 5.49
CA ALA A 17 18.35 2.38 4.76
C ALA A 17 17.19 2.82 3.85
N MET A 18 16.54 1.88 3.16
CA MET A 18 15.35 2.18 2.34
C MET A 18 14.19 2.71 3.19
N ARG A 19 13.90 2.09 4.35
CA ARG A 19 12.85 2.56 5.27
C ARG A 19 13.13 3.96 5.78
N ASP A 20 14.38 4.24 6.16
CA ASP A 20 14.78 5.57 6.62
C ASP A 20 14.68 6.63 5.53
N ALA A 21 15.09 6.30 4.29
CA ALA A 21 14.93 7.19 3.15
C ALA A 21 13.46 7.53 2.90
N VAL A 22 12.59 6.51 2.88
CA VAL A 22 11.14 6.70 2.70
C VAL A 22 10.57 7.55 3.84
N ARG A 23 10.96 7.29 5.09
CA ARG A 23 10.52 8.06 6.27
C ARG A 23 10.85 9.55 6.12
N HIS A 24 12.05 9.89 5.67
CA HIS A 24 12.43 11.29 5.44
C HIS A 24 11.60 11.96 4.35
N VAL A 25 11.30 11.24 3.26
CA VAL A 25 10.46 11.78 2.18
C VAL A 25 9.03 12.04 2.67
N VAL A 26 8.45 11.09 3.40
CA VAL A 26 7.10 11.22 3.98
C VAL A 26 7.04 12.44 4.92
N GLU A 27 8.04 12.57 5.79
CA GLU A 27 8.09 13.67 6.76
C GLU A 27 8.28 15.04 6.09
N ASP A 28 9.13 15.15 5.08
CA ASP A 28 9.30 16.41 4.34
C ASP A 28 8.01 16.81 3.59
N HIS A 29 7.31 15.85 2.99
CA HIS A 29 6.03 16.10 2.32
C HIS A 29 4.96 16.53 3.33
N ARG A 30 4.92 15.90 4.51
CA ARG A 30 4.05 16.30 5.62
C ARG A 30 4.32 17.73 6.06
N ARG A 31 5.58 18.06 6.35
CA ARG A 31 6.01 19.40 6.77
C ARG A 31 5.68 20.49 5.75
N ARG A 32 5.75 20.16 4.45
CA ARG A 32 5.45 21.10 3.35
C ARG A 32 3.98 21.08 2.93
N ASN A 33 3.13 20.29 3.59
CA ASN A 33 1.74 20.06 3.21
C ASN A 33 1.58 19.67 1.72
N ARG A 34 2.49 18.84 1.21
CA ARG A 34 2.48 18.33 -0.17
C ARG A 34 1.94 16.91 -0.20
N PRO A 35 1.09 16.55 -1.19
CA PRO A 35 0.63 15.17 -1.32
C PRO A 35 1.79 14.24 -1.72
N LEU A 36 1.77 13.02 -1.19
CA LEU A 36 2.64 11.92 -1.59
C LEU A 36 2.02 11.18 -2.77
N ALA A 37 2.81 10.90 -3.80
CA ALA A 37 2.40 10.01 -4.89
C ALA A 37 2.75 8.56 -4.54
N THR A 38 1.75 7.68 -4.51
CA THR A 38 1.91 6.23 -4.36
C THR A 38 1.50 5.53 -5.65
N TRP A 39 2.09 4.37 -5.93
CA TRP A 39 1.67 3.52 -7.04
C TRP A 39 0.78 2.40 -6.48
N GLU A 40 -0.49 2.39 -6.85
CA GLU A 40 -1.49 1.45 -6.35
C GLU A 40 -2.31 0.93 -7.53
N ASN A 41 -2.48 -0.39 -7.63
CA ASN A 41 -3.29 -1.05 -8.68
C ASN A 41 -2.97 -0.61 -10.12
N GLY A 42 -1.69 -0.34 -10.42
CA GLY A 42 -1.24 0.07 -11.75
C GLY A 42 -1.46 1.56 -12.07
N GLN A 43 -1.75 2.39 -11.06
CA GLN A 43 -2.02 3.81 -11.22
C GLN A 43 -1.30 4.65 -10.14
N VAL A 44 -1.08 5.93 -10.44
CA VAL A 44 -0.56 6.91 -9.47
C VAL A 44 -1.72 7.46 -8.64
N VAL A 45 -1.61 7.39 -7.31
CA VAL A 45 -2.57 7.93 -6.33
C VAL A 45 -1.87 8.99 -5.49
N TYR A 46 -2.50 10.14 -5.28
CA TYR A 46 -1.98 11.21 -4.43
C TYR A 46 -2.64 11.19 -3.05
N ARG A 47 -1.84 11.11 -1.98
CA ARG A 47 -2.30 11.11 -0.58
C ARG A 47 -1.83 12.36 0.14
N HIS A 48 -2.78 13.16 0.66
CA HIS A 48 -2.45 14.36 1.42
C HIS A 48 -2.04 14.04 2.86
N PRO A 49 -1.09 14.79 3.45
CA PRO A 49 -0.59 14.50 4.80
C PRO A 49 -1.59 14.70 5.94
N ASP A 50 -2.73 15.37 5.72
CA ASP A 50 -3.74 15.67 6.76
C ASP A 50 -5.19 15.50 6.26
N SER A 51 -5.51 14.33 5.72
CA SER A 51 -6.88 13.84 5.82
C SER A 51 -6.84 12.60 6.67
N GLY A 52 -7.38 12.65 7.90
CA GLY A 52 -7.56 11.51 8.80
C GLY A 52 -8.50 10.43 8.23
N GLN A 53 -8.20 9.92 7.03
CA GLN A 53 -8.83 8.75 6.47
C GLN A 53 -8.16 7.54 7.09
N VAL A 54 -8.73 7.11 8.21
CA VAL A 54 -8.70 5.72 8.64
C VAL A 54 -8.95 4.87 7.39
N VAL A 55 -7.93 4.14 6.92
CA VAL A 55 -8.11 3.12 5.89
C VAL A 55 -9.01 2.05 6.52
N LYS A 56 -10.32 2.17 6.34
CA LYS A 56 -11.24 1.07 6.63
C LYS A 56 -11.14 0.12 5.45
N GLU A 57 -10.64 -1.08 5.71
CA GLU A 57 -10.72 -2.19 4.78
C GLU A 57 -12.20 -2.41 4.43
N VAL A 58 -12.58 -2.13 3.18
CA VAL A 58 -13.94 -2.38 2.71
C VAL A 58 -13.97 -3.84 2.28
N HIS A 59 -14.54 -4.70 3.13
CA HIS A 59 -14.80 -6.09 2.76
C HIS A 59 -15.86 -6.11 1.65
N VAL A 60 -15.43 -6.32 0.42
CA VAL A 60 -16.34 -6.54 -0.71
C VAL A 60 -16.74 -8.02 -0.72
N PRO A 61 -18.04 -8.36 -0.55
CA PRO A 61 -18.48 -9.74 -0.66
C PRO A 61 -18.31 -10.21 -2.11
N TYR A 62 -17.68 -11.38 -2.28
CA TYR A 62 -17.45 -12.01 -3.57
C TYR A 62 -18.79 -12.37 -4.24
N MET A 63 -19.18 -11.63 -5.28
CA MET A 63 -20.36 -11.97 -6.09
C MET A 63 -20.00 -13.01 -7.15
N ILE A 64 -20.51 -14.23 -6.99
CA ILE A 64 -20.54 -15.23 -8.05
C ILE A 64 -21.48 -14.70 -9.14
N LYS A 65 -20.93 -14.38 -10.32
CA LYS A 65 -21.74 -13.99 -11.48
C LYS A 65 -22.57 -15.19 -11.90
N PRO A 66 -23.92 -15.12 -11.94
CA PRO A 66 -24.70 -16.22 -12.48
C PRO A 66 -24.38 -16.36 -13.97
N GLU A 67 -24.01 -17.58 -14.36
CA GLU A 67 -23.72 -17.95 -15.73
C GLU A 67 -24.87 -17.61 -16.71
N ASN A 68 -24.49 -17.11 -17.88
CA ASN A 68 -25.38 -16.89 -19.02
C ASN A 68 -26.10 -18.20 -19.40
N LYS A 69 -27.43 -18.27 -19.22
CA LYS A 69 -28.25 -19.20 -20.00
C LYS A 69 -28.74 -18.52 -21.27
N ILE A 70 -28.09 -18.91 -22.36
CA ILE A 70 -28.49 -18.67 -23.73
C ILE A 70 -29.87 -19.31 -23.98
N ARG A 71 -30.78 -18.50 -24.55
CA ARG A 71 -31.97 -18.77 -25.39
C ARG A 71 -32.61 -20.17 -25.39
N GLU A 72 -33.94 -20.19 -25.24
CA GLU A 72 -34.91 -20.92 -26.10
C GLU A 72 -36.30 -20.25 -25.94
N SER A 73 -36.73 -19.50 -26.97
CA SER A 73 -37.83 -19.84 -27.92
C SER A 73 -39.23 -19.55 -27.35
N GLU A 74 -39.86 -18.43 -27.70
CA GLU A 74 -40.90 -18.38 -28.75
C GLU A 74 -41.91 -19.54 -28.67
N ARG A 75 -43.02 -19.35 -27.96
CA ARG A 75 -44.41 -19.33 -28.48
C ARG A 75 -45.44 -19.26 -27.36
#